data_AF-A0AAD9ZGS8-F1
#
_entry.id   AF-A0AAD9ZGS8-F1
#
_cell.length_a   1.000
_cell.length_b   1.000
_cell.length_c   1.000
_cell.angle_alpha   90.00
_cell.angle_beta   90.00
_cell.angle_gamma   90.00
#
_symmetry.space_group_name_H-M   'P 1'
#
loop_
_entity.id
_entity.type
_entity.pdbx_description
1 polymer ?
#
loop_
_entity_poly.entity_id
_entity_poly.type
_entity_poly.pdbx_seq_one_letter_code
_entity_poly.pdbx_strand_id
1 'polypeptide(L)'
;MQSRFLKALGYLSTYDRPPEVDESIQMHADTLYHRMLAQEKATEEAKAAGQPAPTFAPILSGDSASSSSPQSLTTNPPAPAPSSRAPIPSKGKIAEEIPLQPTTQSLLTPQAQQSLRERLKDLTPVEREVEERSVQMEARAVGEMSVQVKQVEEGRKKRREEGKGTVGDTVSGWFGW
;
A
#
# COMPACT_ATOMS: atom_id res chain seq x y z
N MET A 1 5.43 7.11 -19.53
CA MET A 1 6.14 7.29 -18.24
C MET A 1 5.20 7.50 -17.07
N GLN A 2 4.28 8.46 -17.11
CA GLN A 2 3.39 8.76 -15.98
C GLN A 2 2.59 7.53 -15.47
N SER A 3 1.90 6.81 -16.35
CA SER A 3 1.11 5.62 -15.95
C SER A 3 1.96 4.47 -15.38
N ARG A 4 3.14 4.22 -15.96
CA ARG A 4 4.11 3.22 -15.46
C ARG A 4 4.63 3.57 -14.09
N PHE A 5 4.90 4.85 -13.85
CA PHE A 5 5.30 5.35 -12.54
C PHE A 5 4.20 5.15 -11.50
N LEU A 6 2.95 5.49 -11.82
CA LEU A 6 1.81 5.25 -10.92
C LEU A 6 1.63 3.74 -10.60
N LYS A 7 1.84 2.88 -11.59
CA LYS A 7 1.83 1.42 -11.41
C LYS A 7 2.99 0.95 -10.53
N ALA A 8 4.21 1.45 -10.76
CA ALA A 8 5.39 1.15 -9.96
C ALA A 8 5.24 1.60 -8.49
N LEU A 9 4.55 2.72 -8.27
CA LEU A 9 4.19 3.22 -6.93
C LEU A 9 3.06 2.41 -6.27
N GLY A 10 2.45 1.46 -6.96
CA GLY A 10 1.40 0.61 -6.41
C GLY A 10 0.01 1.24 -6.37
N TYR A 11 -0.22 2.35 -7.09
CA TYR A 11 -1.52 3.04 -7.08
C TYR A 11 -2.68 2.19 -7.62
N LEU A 12 -2.37 1.16 -8.43
CA LEU A 12 -3.33 0.20 -8.98
C LEU A 12 -3.40 -1.13 -8.18
N SER A 13 -2.67 -1.24 -7.07
CA SER A 13 -2.58 -2.43 -6.24
C SER A 13 -3.61 -2.45 -5.10
N THR A 14 -4.84 -1.97 -5.33
CA THR A 14 -5.91 -2.01 -4.33
C THR A 14 -6.58 -3.38 -4.23
N TYR A 15 -6.23 -4.33 -5.10
CA TYR A 15 -6.98 -5.56 -5.34
C TYR A 15 -6.92 -6.58 -4.19
N ASP A 16 -5.92 -6.52 -3.31
CA ASP A 16 -5.78 -7.40 -2.14
C ASP A 16 -5.58 -6.61 -0.84
N ARG A 17 -6.11 -5.38 -0.79
CA ARG A 17 -6.09 -4.59 0.43
C ARG A 17 -7.04 -5.25 1.44
N PRO A 18 -6.56 -5.65 2.63
CA PRO A 18 -7.40 -6.33 3.60
C PRO A 18 -8.48 -5.37 4.14
N PRO A 19 -9.67 -5.88 4.53
CA PRO A 19 -10.79 -5.05 4.95
C PRO A 19 -10.46 -4.16 6.15
N GLU A 20 -9.58 -4.62 7.05
CA GLU A 20 -9.13 -3.84 8.20
C GLU A 20 -8.36 -2.57 7.76
N VAL A 21 -7.64 -2.66 6.65
CA VAL A 21 -6.93 -1.51 6.10
C VAL A 21 -7.91 -0.54 5.46
N ASP A 22 -8.96 -1.01 4.79
CA ASP A 22 -10.02 -0.14 4.27
C ASP A 22 -10.77 0.60 5.37
N GLU A 23 -11.08 -0.08 6.48
CA GLU A 23 -11.65 0.55 7.67
C GLU A 23 -10.69 1.58 8.27
N SER A 24 -9.39 1.27 8.35
CA SER A 24 -8.40 2.24 8.85
C SER A 24 -8.31 3.49 7.96
N ILE A 25 -8.43 3.33 6.62
CA ILE A 25 -8.48 4.46 5.68
C ILE A 25 -9.74 5.28 5.92
N GLN A 26 -10.89 4.64 6.05
CA GLN A 26 -12.17 5.31 6.29
C GLN A 26 -12.08 6.16 7.58
N MET A 27 -11.63 5.56 8.68
CA MET A 27 -11.47 6.25 9.96
C MET A 27 -10.44 7.39 9.89
N HIS A 28 -9.36 7.19 9.14
CA HIS A 28 -8.35 8.23 8.93
C HIS A 28 -8.90 9.38 8.08
N ALA A 29 -9.67 9.08 7.04
CA ALA A 29 -10.33 10.08 6.21
C ALA A 29 -11.31 10.93 7.03
N ASP A 30 -12.11 10.30 7.90
CA ASP A 30 -13.02 11.00 8.80
C ASP A 30 -12.26 11.92 9.77
N THR A 31 -11.13 11.45 10.29
CA THR A 31 -10.25 12.25 11.17
C THR A 31 -9.71 13.49 10.46
N LEU A 32 -9.27 13.34 9.21
CA LEU A 32 -8.77 14.45 8.40
C LEU A 32 -9.88 15.47 8.10
N TYR A 33 -11.10 15.00 7.83
CA TYR A 33 -12.25 15.87 7.61
C TYR A 33 -12.56 16.74 8.84
N HIS A 34 -12.59 16.16 10.03
CA HIS A 34 -12.80 16.93 11.26
C HIS A 34 -11.69 17.95 11.52
N ARG A 35 -10.44 17.60 11.24
CA ARG A 35 -9.32 18.53 11.35
C ARG A 35 -9.49 19.71 10.40
N MET A 36 -9.90 19.47 9.16
CA MET A 36 -10.18 20.53 8.18
C MET A 36 -11.28 21.48 8.68
N LEU A 37 -12.40 20.96 9.18
CA LEU A 37 -13.48 21.80 9.74
C LEU A 37 -12.99 22.69 10.90
N ALA A 38 -12.15 22.15 11.78
CA ALA A 38 -11.57 22.94 12.86
C ALA A 38 -10.65 24.06 12.34
N GLN A 39 -9.89 23.78 11.28
CA GLN A 39 -9.02 24.76 10.62
C GLN A 39 -9.81 25.87 9.94
N GLU A 40 -10.89 25.52 9.23
CA GLU A 40 -11.81 26.48 8.61
C GLU A 40 -12.40 27.41 9.66
N LYS A 41 -12.95 26.85 10.75
CA LYS A 41 -13.51 27.63 11.85
C LYS A 41 -12.49 28.58 12.48
N ALA A 42 -11.27 28.11 12.77
CA ALA A 42 -10.21 28.94 13.33
C ALA A 42 -9.81 30.08 12.38
N THR A 43 -9.84 29.81 11.07
CA THR A 43 -9.54 30.82 10.04
C THR A 43 -10.65 31.86 9.93
N GLU A 44 -11.91 31.42 10.01
CA GLU A 44 -13.08 32.31 10.02
C GLU A 44 -13.10 33.21 11.26
N GLU A 45 -12.82 32.67 12.44
CA GLU A 45 -12.72 33.43 13.68
C GLU A 45 -11.57 34.45 13.63
N ALA A 46 -10.40 34.06 13.13
CA ALA A 46 -9.28 34.98 12.93
C ALA A 46 -9.66 36.09 11.94
N LYS A 47 -10.31 35.75 10.83
CA LYS A 47 -10.79 36.72 9.84
C LYS A 47 -11.84 37.67 10.42
N ALA A 48 -12.79 37.16 11.21
CA ALA A 48 -13.80 37.97 11.90
C ALA A 48 -13.18 38.90 12.95
N ALA A 49 -12.13 38.44 13.65
CA ALA A 49 -11.37 39.22 14.61
C ALA A 49 -10.34 40.17 13.96
N GLY A 50 -10.18 40.15 12.63
CA GLY A 50 -9.16 40.91 11.92
C GLY A 50 -7.72 40.48 12.22
N GLN A 51 -7.54 39.27 12.76
CA GLN A 51 -6.24 38.64 13.03
C GLN A 51 -5.74 37.95 11.75
N PRO A 52 -4.41 37.80 11.57
CA PRO A 52 -3.86 37.04 10.45
C PRO A 52 -4.28 35.57 10.51
N ALA A 53 -4.38 34.92 9.34
CA ALA A 53 -4.82 33.54 9.24
C ALA A 53 -3.89 32.60 10.05
N PRO A 54 -4.45 31.67 10.84
CA PRO A 54 -3.65 30.72 11.62
C PRO A 54 -2.87 29.76 10.71
N THR A 55 -1.60 29.56 11.01
CA THR A 55 -0.75 28.59 10.30
C THR A 55 -0.90 27.20 10.90
N PHE A 56 -1.15 26.20 10.06
CA PHE A 56 -1.31 24.80 10.49
C PHE A 56 -0.08 23.95 10.18
N ALA A 57 0.19 22.97 11.05
CA ALA A 57 1.30 22.03 10.84
C ALA A 57 1.07 21.13 9.62
N PRO A 58 2.10 20.82 8.81
CA PRO A 58 1.99 19.92 7.66
C PRO A 58 1.57 18.50 8.07
N ILE A 59 0.69 17.89 7.28
CA ILE A 59 0.10 16.57 7.57
C ILE A 59 1.11 15.42 7.35
N LEU A 60 2.08 15.62 6.45
CA LEU A 60 3.04 14.59 6.03
C LEU A 60 4.40 14.67 6.73
N SER A 61 4.56 15.56 7.72
CA SER A 61 5.77 15.58 8.56
C SER A 61 5.78 14.31 9.42
N GLY A 62 6.76 13.42 9.16
CA GLY A 62 6.84 12.05 9.68
C GLY A 62 6.87 11.88 11.21
N ASP A 63 6.74 12.96 11.98
CA ASP A 63 6.71 12.95 13.45
C ASP A 63 5.29 12.75 14.02
N SER A 64 4.22 12.80 13.19
CA SER A 64 2.83 12.70 13.67
C SER A 64 2.30 11.27 13.89
N ALA A 65 3.08 10.22 13.62
CA ALA A 65 2.68 8.84 13.94
C ALA A 65 2.76 8.52 15.45
N SER A 66 3.32 9.42 16.27
CA SER A 66 3.66 9.14 17.68
C SER A 66 2.89 9.98 18.71
N SER A 67 1.92 10.81 18.32
CA SER A 67 1.28 11.77 19.22
C SER A 67 -0.24 11.58 19.37
N SER A 68 -0.66 10.39 19.77
CA SER A 68 -1.94 10.22 20.47
C SER A 68 -1.76 10.43 21.97
N SER A 69 -1.77 11.68 22.44
CA SER A 69 -2.21 12.00 23.81
C SER A 69 -2.54 13.48 23.99
N PRO A 70 -3.62 13.82 24.72
CA PRO A 70 -4.08 15.19 24.87
C PRO A 70 -3.39 15.91 26.05
N GLN A 71 -3.17 17.21 25.86
CA GLN A 71 -2.89 18.26 26.86
C GLN A 71 -1.56 18.22 27.66
N SER A 72 -0.74 19.27 27.53
CA SER A 72 -0.69 20.34 28.55
C SER A 72 0.18 21.52 28.09
N LEU A 73 -0.28 22.73 28.42
CA LEU A 73 0.49 23.97 28.37
C LEU A 73 1.53 23.97 29.51
N THR A 74 2.79 24.34 29.24
CA THR A 74 3.61 25.21 30.12
C THR A 74 5.03 25.42 29.57
N THR A 75 5.59 26.58 29.90
CA THR A 75 6.76 27.28 29.39
C THR A 75 8.10 26.89 30.03
N ASN A 76 9.16 27.11 29.22
CA ASN A 76 10.59 27.37 29.52
C ASN A 76 11.62 26.21 29.66
N PRO A 77 12.82 26.35 29.03
CA PRO A 77 14.01 25.49 29.17
C PRO A 77 14.98 26.06 30.25
N PRO A 78 16.05 25.36 30.76
CA PRO A 78 17.28 25.07 30.00
C PRO A 78 18.10 23.80 30.38
N ALA A 79 18.71 23.15 29.36
CA ALA A 79 20.01 22.42 29.30
C ALA A 79 20.43 21.38 30.38
N PRO A 80 21.52 20.59 30.21
CA PRO A 80 22.17 20.02 29.02
C PRO A 80 22.15 18.47 29.01
N ALA A 81 22.50 17.87 27.87
CA ALA A 81 22.65 16.42 27.69
C ALA A 81 23.67 15.80 28.67
N PRO A 82 23.48 14.52 29.04
CA PRO A 82 24.59 13.59 28.87
C PRO A 82 24.23 12.36 28.04
N SER A 83 25.20 12.03 27.20
CA SER A 83 25.33 10.84 26.39
C SER A 83 25.15 9.56 27.20
N SER A 84 24.19 8.71 26.82
CA SER A 84 24.31 7.25 26.96
C SER A 84 23.60 6.57 25.79
N ARG A 85 24.27 6.57 24.63
CA ARG A 85 23.96 5.67 23.53
C ARG A 85 24.32 4.25 23.97
N ALA A 86 23.39 3.57 24.63
CA ALA A 86 23.49 2.14 24.83
C ALA A 86 23.27 1.44 23.46
N PRO A 87 24.12 0.47 23.10
CA PRO A 87 24.05 -0.22 21.83
C PRO A 87 22.80 -1.09 21.79
N ILE A 88 22.06 -1.00 20.68
CA ILE A 88 21.00 -1.94 20.34
C ILE A 88 21.61 -3.36 20.44
N PRO A 89 21.11 -4.25 21.32
CA PRO A 89 21.58 -5.62 21.34
C PRO A 89 21.14 -6.31 20.03
N SER A 90 22.06 -6.38 19.07
CA SER A 90 22.04 -7.31 17.96
C SER A 90 22.14 -8.75 18.46
N LYS A 91 21.04 -9.29 18.98
CA LYS A 91 20.83 -10.74 19.17
C LYS A 91 19.36 -11.09 18.97
N GLY A 92 18.92 -11.03 17.71
CA GLY A 92 17.74 -11.71 17.23
C GLY A 92 18.09 -12.31 15.89
N LYS A 93 18.45 -13.60 15.88
CA LYS A 93 18.55 -14.39 14.66
C LYS A 93 17.14 -14.45 14.04
N ILE A 94 16.88 -13.55 13.10
CA ILE A 94 15.85 -13.72 12.08
C ILE A 94 16.49 -13.33 10.75
N ALA A 95 17.61 -14.00 10.44
CA ALA A 95 17.91 -14.35 9.06
C ALA A 95 17.09 -15.62 8.77
N GLU A 96 15.77 -15.51 8.90
CA GLU A 96 14.87 -16.39 8.18
C GLU A 96 14.88 -15.81 6.77
N GLU A 97 15.48 -16.57 5.86
CA GLU A 97 15.47 -16.29 4.44
C GLU A 97 14.06 -15.86 4.07
N ILE A 98 13.85 -14.56 3.82
CA ILE A 98 12.75 -14.13 2.97
C ILE A 98 12.99 -14.97 1.70
N PRO A 99 12.12 -15.94 1.36
CA PRO A 99 12.34 -16.74 0.17
C PRO A 99 12.50 -15.72 -0.95
N LEU A 100 13.67 -15.72 -1.58
CA LEU A 100 14.01 -14.83 -2.69
C LEU A 100 12.79 -14.83 -3.60
N GLN A 101 12.04 -13.72 -3.59
CA GLN A 101 10.83 -13.63 -4.37
C GLN A 101 11.20 -14.01 -5.80
N PRO A 102 10.37 -14.77 -6.51
CA PRO A 102 10.66 -15.12 -7.88
C PRO A 102 10.97 -13.80 -8.61
N THR A 103 12.20 -13.69 -9.12
CA THR A 103 12.63 -12.55 -9.92
C THR A 103 11.54 -12.33 -10.96
N THR A 104 11.20 -11.08 -11.29
CA THR A 104 10.14 -10.76 -12.28
C THR A 104 10.20 -11.68 -13.50
N GLN A 105 11.41 -11.96 -13.97
CA GLN A 105 11.71 -12.93 -15.02
C GLN A 105 10.98 -14.28 -14.82
N SER A 106 11.07 -14.92 -13.66
CA SER A 106 10.49 -16.25 -13.41
C SER A 106 8.95 -16.31 -13.44
N LEU A 107 8.26 -15.19 -13.27
CA LEU A 107 6.79 -15.12 -13.33
C LEU A 107 6.27 -14.80 -14.75
N LEU A 108 7.13 -14.31 -15.64
CA LEU A 108 6.78 -13.94 -17.00
C LEU A 108 7.03 -15.09 -17.99
N THR A 109 6.21 -15.16 -19.04
CA THR A 109 6.42 -16.09 -20.16
C THR A 109 7.76 -15.80 -20.86
N PRO A 110 8.42 -16.81 -21.47
CA PRO A 110 9.72 -16.62 -22.13
C PRO A 110 9.72 -15.49 -23.18
N GLN A 111 8.64 -15.35 -23.94
CA GLN A 111 8.47 -14.27 -24.91
C GLN A 111 8.36 -12.90 -24.24
N ALA A 112 7.61 -12.81 -23.14
CA ALA A 112 7.46 -11.56 -22.40
C ALA A 112 8.79 -11.14 -21.75
N GLN A 113 9.58 -12.10 -21.23
CA GLN A 113 10.94 -11.85 -20.72
C GLN A 113 11.86 -11.26 -21.79
N GLN A 114 11.81 -11.77 -23.02
CA GLN A 114 12.63 -11.28 -24.13
C GLN A 114 12.25 -9.84 -24.50
N SER A 115 10.94 -9.58 -24.66
CA SER A 115 10.44 -8.23 -24.95
C SER A 115 10.78 -7.22 -23.84
N LEU A 116 10.79 -7.66 -22.58
CA LEU A 116 11.20 -6.82 -21.45
C LEU A 116 12.70 -6.51 -21.55
N ARG A 117 13.55 -7.51 -21.80
CA ARG A 117 15.00 -7.30 -21.95
C ARG A 117 15.34 -6.37 -23.11
N GLU A 118 14.60 -6.41 -24.21
CA GLU A 118 14.76 -5.46 -25.32
C GLU A 118 14.37 -4.04 -24.90
N ARG A 119 13.18 -3.88 -24.29
CA ARG A 119 12.72 -2.57 -23.79
C ARG A 119 13.69 -1.98 -22.76
N LEU A 120 14.26 -2.78 -21.85
CA LEU A 120 15.19 -2.27 -20.83
C LEU A 120 16.50 -1.73 -21.42
N LYS A 121 16.90 -2.14 -22.64
CA LYS A 121 18.14 -1.65 -23.29
C LYS A 121 18.02 -0.20 -23.77
N ASP A 122 16.82 0.17 -24.24
CA ASP A 122 16.58 1.49 -24.83
C ASP A 122 16.23 2.56 -23.78
N LEU A 123 16.02 2.16 -22.51
CA LEU A 123 15.61 3.04 -21.43
C LEU A 123 16.80 3.59 -20.63
N THR A 124 16.68 4.84 -20.17
CA THR A 124 17.65 5.44 -19.23
C THR A 124 17.64 4.73 -17.87
N PRO A 125 18.69 4.85 -17.03
CA PRO A 125 18.76 4.12 -15.77
C PRO A 125 17.55 4.33 -14.84
N VAL A 126 17.06 5.56 -14.77
CA VAL A 126 15.89 5.92 -13.94
C VAL A 126 14.60 5.32 -14.51
N GLU A 127 14.43 5.38 -15.83
CA GLU A 127 13.25 4.81 -16.48
C GLU A 127 13.25 3.28 -16.41
N ARG A 128 14.43 2.66 -16.49
CA ARG A 128 14.62 1.22 -16.36
C ARG A 128 14.13 0.72 -15.01
N GLU A 129 14.49 1.39 -13.92
CA GLU A 129 14.05 1.04 -12.57
C GLU A 129 12.52 1.14 -12.44
N VAL A 130 11.91 2.19 -13.00
CA VAL A 130 10.45 2.37 -13.00
C VAL A 130 9.75 1.26 -13.78
N GLU A 131 10.27 0.89 -14.96
CA GLU A 131 9.69 -0.19 -15.77
C GLU A 131 9.80 -1.53 -15.05
N GLU A 132 10.99 -1.88 -14.52
CA GLU A 132 11.21 -3.12 -13.77
C GLU A 132 10.28 -3.22 -12.57
N ARG A 133 10.11 -2.13 -11.82
CA ARG A 133 9.22 -2.07 -10.66
C ARG A 133 7.76 -2.20 -11.07
N SER A 134 7.34 -1.57 -12.15
CA SER A 134 5.97 -1.71 -12.67
C SER A 134 5.66 -3.15 -13.07
N VAL A 135 6.58 -3.81 -13.77
CA VAL A 135 6.43 -5.21 -14.19
C VAL A 135 6.44 -6.15 -12.99
N GLN A 136 7.25 -5.86 -11.97
CA GLN A 136 7.24 -6.61 -10.72
C GLN A 136 5.87 -6.56 -10.03
N MET A 137 5.28 -5.37 -9.96
CA MET A 137 3.96 -5.19 -9.34
C MET A 137 2.87 -5.89 -10.14
N GLU A 138 2.90 -5.81 -11.48
CA GLU A 138 1.96 -6.54 -12.33
C GLU A 138 2.12 -8.07 -12.17
N ALA A 139 3.35 -8.57 -12.12
CA ALA A 139 3.62 -9.99 -11.96
C ALA A 139 3.11 -10.54 -10.60
N ARG A 140 3.27 -9.76 -9.52
CA ARG A 140 2.72 -10.10 -8.20
C ARG A 140 1.20 -10.17 -8.23
N ALA A 141 0.54 -9.14 -8.78
CA ALA A 141 -0.91 -9.09 -8.88
C ALA A 141 -1.48 -10.25 -9.71
N VAL A 142 -0.84 -10.59 -10.85
CA VAL A 142 -1.25 -11.75 -11.67
C VAL A 142 -1.03 -13.06 -10.93
N GLY A 143 0.09 -13.20 -10.20
CA GLY A 143 0.37 -14.38 -9.38
C GLY A 143 -0.71 -14.61 -8.32
N GLU A 144 -1.07 -13.57 -7.58
CA GLU A 144 -2.13 -13.60 -6.55
C GLU A 144 -3.49 -13.94 -7.15
N MET A 145 -3.88 -13.29 -8.25
CA MET A 145 -5.13 -13.60 -8.96
C MET A 145 -5.18 -15.07 -9.42
N SER A 146 -4.07 -15.62 -9.92
CA SER A 146 -4.03 -17.02 -10.37
C SER A 146 -4.26 -18.02 -9.23
N VAL A 147 -3.80 -17.69 -8.00
CA VAL A 147 -4.04 -18.51 -6.80
C VAL A 147 -5.51 -18.44 -6.41
N GLN A 148 -6.10 -17.24 -6.39
CA GLN A 148 -7.52 -17.07 -6.07
C GLN A 148 -8.42 -17.81 -7.07
N VAL A 149 -8.15 -17.71 -8.37
CA VAL A 149 -8.91 -18.43 -9.41
C VAL A 149 -8.85 -19.95 -9.17
N LYS A 150 -7.66 -20.50 -8.91
CA LYS A 150 -7.51 -21.93 -8.60
C LYS A 150 -8.31 -22.34 -7.36
N GLN A 151 -8.26 -21.55 -6.28
CA GLN A 151 -9.04 -21.82 -5.06
C GLN A 151 -10.55 -21.83 -5.34
N VAL A 152 -11.03 -20.89 -6.16
CA VAL A 152 -12.45 -20.83 -6.56
C VAL A 152 -12.83 -22.05 -7.42
N GLU A 153 -11.99 -22.44 -8.37
CA GLU A 153 -12.22 -23.62 -9.23
C GLU A 153 -12.19 -24.93 -8.44
N GLU A 154 -11.24 -25.10 -7.51
CA GLU A 154 -11.17 -26.26 -6.62
C GLU A 154 -12.40 -26.34 -5.71
N GLY A 155 -12.85 -25.21 -5.17
CA GLY A 155 -14.09 -25.12 -4.41
C GLY A 155 -15.33 -25.49 -5.24
N ARG A 156 -15.40 -25.08 -6.51
CA ARG A 156 -16.46 -25.50 -7.46
C ARG A 156 -16.39 -27.00 -7.73
N LYS A 157 -15.18 -27.54 -7.95
CA LYS A 157 -14.98 -28.97 -8.22
C LYS A 157 -15.41 -29.82 -7.04
N LYS A 158 -15.02 -29.45 -5.82
CA LYS A 158 -15.43 -30.17 -4.60
C LYS A 158 -16.94 -30.18 -4.39
N ARG A 159 -17.63 -29.06 -4.67
CA ARG A 159 -19.11 -29.00 -4.62
C ARG A 159 -19.77 -29.92 -5.66
N ARG A 160 -19.18 -30.07 -6.84
CA ARG A 160 -19.66 -31.00 -7.88
C ARG A 160 -19.44 -32.46 -7.45
N GLU A 161 -18.29 -32.78 -6.86
CA GLU A 161 -17.98 -34.11 -6.34
C GLU A 161 -18.89 -34.51 -5.16
N GLU A 162 -19.25 -33.56 -4.28
CA GLU A 162 -20.20 -33.77 -3.18
C GLU A 162 -21.67 -33.81 -3.63
N GLY A 163 -21.96 -33.63 -4.92
CA GLY A 163 -23.34 -33.55 -5.44
C GLY A 163 -24.11 -32.28 -5.03
N LYS A 164 -23.42 -31.29 -4.46
CA LYS A 164 -23.97 -29.99 -4.01
C LYS A 164 -23.65 -28.86 -5.00
N GLY A 165 -23.56 -29.17 -6.29
CA GLY A 165 -23.37 -28.16 -7.33
C GLY A 165 -24.50 -27.13 -7.30
N THR A 166 -24.18 -25.84 -7.47
CA THR A 166 -25.21 -24.79 -7.49
C THR A 166 -25.92 -24.77 -8.85
N VAL A 167 -27.19 -24.37 -8.91
CA VAL A 167 -27.96 -24.25 -10.17
C VAL A 167 -27.21 -23.42 -11.23
N GLY A 168 -26.48 -22.38 -10.80
CA GLY A 168 -25.59 -21.62 -11.68
C GLY A 168 -24.44 -22.43 -12.27
N ASP A 169 -23.84 -23.35 -11.51
CA ASP A 169 -22.73 -24.21 -11.97
C ASP A 169 -23.19 -25.23 -13.03
N THR A 170 -24.44 -25.70 -12.95
CA THR A 170 -25.04 -26.59 -13.96
C THR A 170 -25.36 -25.87 -15.26
N VAL A 171 -25.81 -24.62 -15.19
CA VAL A 171 -26.07 -23.79 -16.39
C VAL A 171 -24.74 -23.41 -17.07
N SER A 172 -23.74 -22.97 -16.31
CA SER A 172 -22.39 -22.71 -16.85
C SER A 172 -21.79 -23.93 -17.55
N GLY A 173 -21.98 -25.13 -16.98
CA GLY A 173 -21.50 -26.37 -17.58
C GLY A 173 -22.10 -26.70 -18.95
N TRP A 174 -23.32 -26.21 -19.24
CA TRP A 174 -23.97 -26.37 -20.54
C TRP A 174 -23.60 -25.26 -21.54
N PHE A 175 -23.23 -24.07 -21.07
CA PHE A 175 -22.95 -22.91 -21.91
C PHE A 175 -21.45 -22.60 -22.08
N GLY A 176 -20.56 -23.31 -21.38
CA GLY A 176 -19.12 -23.24 -21.61
C GLY A 176 -18.45 -21.94 -21.17
N TRP A 177 -19.08 -21.18 -20.27
CA TRP A 177 -18.46 -20.03 -19.57
C TRP A 177 -18.23 -20.35 -18.09
#